data_AF-A0A3S4I418-F1
#
_entry.id   AF-A0A3S4I418-F1
#
_cell.length_a   1.000
_cell.length_b   1.000
_cell.length_c   1.000
_cell.angle_alpha   90.00
_cell.angle_beta   90.00
_cell.angle_gamma   90.00
#
_symmetry.space_group_name_H-M   'P 1'
#
loop_
_entity.id
_entity.type
_entity.pdbx_description
1 polymer ?
#
loop_
_entity_poly.entity_id
_entity_poly.type
_entity_poly.pdbx_seq_one_letter_code
_entity_poly.pdbx_strand_id
1 'polypeptide(L)'
;MENAPASLHSLDVKSRDMRGQKYVLQVAPEDCTGCNLCVEVCPAKDRQDPQIKAINMMSRLEHVEEEKVNYDFFLDLPEIERSKTGTN
;
A
#
# COMPACT_ATOMS: atom_id res chain seq x y z
N MET A 1 9.80 -9.48 2.11
CA MET A 1 9.44 -9.50 0.66
C MET A 1 9.76 -10.84 0.03
N GLU A 2 10.83 -11.52 0.45
CA GLU A 2 10.91 -12.97 0.26
C GLU A 2 9.65 -13.62 0.86
N ASN A 3 9.03 -14.54 0.13
CA ASN A 3 7.77 -15.21 0.47
C ASN A 3 6.51 -14.32 0.56
N ALA A 4 6.56 -13.08 0.05
CA ALA A 4 5.35 -12.28 -0.07
C ALA A 4 4.30 -12.97 -0.97
N PRO A 5 2.99 -12.84 -0.66
CA PRO A 5 1.94 -13.25 -1.57
C PRO A 5 2.13 -12.62 -2.96
N ALA A 6 1.84 -13.37 -4.03
CA ALA A 6 2.00 -12.86 -5.40
C ALA A 6 1.09 -11.64 -5.70
N SER A 7 -0.03 -11.55 -4.98
CA SER A 7 -1.00 -10.45 -4.99
C SER A 7 -0.51 -9.21 -4.23
N LEU A 8 0.50 -9.33 -3.36
CA LEU A 8 0.97 -8.18 -2.58
C LEU A 8 1.81 -7.24 -3.46
N HIS A 9 1.16 -6.18 -3.94
CA HIS A 9 1.81 -5.17 -4.75
C HIS A 9 2.87 -4.40 -3.96
N SER A 10 4.06 -4.27 -4.55
CA SER A 10 5.16 -3.50 -3.99
C SER A 10 5.92 -2.76 -5.09
N LEU A 11 6.61 -1.69 -4.70
CA LEU A 11 7.43 -0.87 -5.60
C LEU A 11 8.79 -0.55 -4.98
N ASP A 12 9.80 -0.29 -5.80
CA ASP A 12 11.08 0.21 -5.31
C ASP A 12 10.94 1.65 -4.79
N VAL A 13 11.47 1.88 -3.60
CA VAL A 13 11.48 3.23 -3.01
C VAL A 13 12.32 4.16 -3.89
N LYS A 14 11.74 5.32 -4.24
CA LYS A 14 12.40 6.32 -5.09
C LYS A 14 13.35 7.24 -4.32
N SER A 15 13.18 7.36 -3.00
CA SER A 15 14.05 8.20 -2.16
C SER A 15 15.48 7.66 -2.16
N ARG A 16 16.46 8.55 -2.33
CA ARG A 16 17.88 8.18 -2.38
C ARG A 16 18.33 7.49 -1.10
N ASP A 17 17.85 7.96 0.04
CA ASP A 17 18.31 7.52 1.35
C ASP A 17 17.67 6.19 1.78
N MET A 18 16.74 5.68 0.97
CA MET A 18 16.06 4.39 1.17
C MET A 18 16.21 3.45 -0.04
N ARG A 19 17.23 3.66 -0.88
CA ARG A 19 17.50 2.78 -2.04
C ARG A 19 17.69 1.33 -1.58
N GLY A 20 17.14 0.39 -2.35
CA GLY A 20 17.14 -1.03 -2.03
C GLY A 20 15.95 -1.48 -1.18
N GLN A 21 15.19 -0.53 -0.61
CA GLN A 21 13.96 -0.84 0.11
C GLN A 21 12.76 -0.92 -0.86
N LYS A 22 11.77 -1.71 -0.46
CA LYS A 22 10.46 -1.76 -1.11
C LYS A 22 9.44 -0.92 -0.33
N TYR A 23 8.47 -0.38 -1.05
CA TYR A 23 7.31 0.32 -0.51
C TYR A 23 6.05 -0.49 -0.84
N VAL A 24 5.19 -0.61 0.17
CA VAL A 24 3.89 -1.28 0.09
C VAL A 24 2.87 -0.32 0.68
N LEU A 25 1.75 -0.14 -0.01
CA LEU A 25 0.58 0.57 0.49
C LEU A 25 -0.54 -0.45 0.67
N GLN A 26 -0.65 -1.03 1.86
CA GLN A 26 -1.60 -2.09 2.17
C GLN A 26 -2.83 -1.55 2.90
N VAL A 27 -4.01 -1.99 2.49
CA VAL A 27 -5.28 -1.72 3.20
C VAL A 27 -5.54 -2.87 4.18
N ALA A 28 -6.05 -2.53 5.37
CA ALA A 28 -6.65 -3.50 6.30
C ALA A 28 -8.13 -3.71 5.90
N PRO A 29 -8.49 -4.77 5.16
CA PRO A 29 -9.81 -4.87 4.54
C PRO A 29 -10.94 -5.12 5.56
N GLU A 30 -10.61 -5.65 6.74
CA GLU A 30 -11.60 -5.92 7.81
C GLU A 30 -11.85 -4.69 8.71
N ASP A 31 -10.88 -3.77 8.80
CA ASP A 31 -11.00 -2.52 9.56
C ASP A 31 -11.39 -1.31 8.69
N CYS A 32 -11.30 -1.44 7.37
CA CYS A 32 -11.72 -0.41 6.44
C CYS A 32 -13.23 -0.17 6.53
N THR A 33 -13.61 1.07 6.88
CA THR A 33 -15.02 1.47 7.01
C THR A 33 -15.66 1.91 5.69
N GLY A 34 -14.88 1.97 4.60
CA GLY A 34 -15.37 2.40 3.29
C GLY A 34 -15.66 3.90 3.18
N CYS A 35 -15.02 4.74 4.00
CA CYS A 35 -15.27 6.20 4.03
C CYS A 35 -14.76 6.98 2.80
N ASN A 36 -13.99 6.34 1.91
CA ASN A 36 -13.39 6.92 0.70
C ASN A 36 -12.33 8.01 0.89
N LEU A 37 -12.07 8.47 2.12
CA LEU A 37 -11.17 9.60 2.35
C LEU A 37 -9.75 9.40 1.80
N CYS A 38 -9.19 8.19 1.94
CA CYS A 38 -7.86 7.87 1.41
C CYS A 38 -7.77 8.05 -0.11
N VAL A 39 -8.83 7.69 -0.85
CA VAL A 39 -8.93 7.88 -2.30
C VAL A 39 -9.17 9.34 -2.64
N GLU A 40 -10.07 10.02 -1.92
CA GLU A 40 -10.36 11.44 -2.17
C GLU A 40 -9.13 12.33 -2.03
N VAL A 41 -8.35 12.14 -0.97
CA VAL A 41 -7.17 12.96 -0.68
C VAL A 41 -5.91 12.54 -1.43
N CYS A 42 -5.93 11.41 -2.16
CA CYS A 42 -4.76 10.91 -2.85
C CYS A 42 -4.25 11.96 -3.88
N PRO A 43 -3.01 12.46 -3.74
CA PRO A 43 -2.50 13.50 -4.64
C PRO A 43 -2.02 12.94 -5.98
N ALA A 44 -1.77 11.63 -6.04
CA ALA A 44 -1.24 10.97 -7.23
C ALA A 44 -2.37 10.57 -8.17
N LYS A 45 -2.21 10.95 -9.44
CA LYS A 45 -3.11 10.62 -10.55
C LYS A 45 -2.31 10.01 -11.70
N ASP A 46 -2.93 9.09 -12.41
CA ASP A 46 -2.36 8.56 -13.63
C ASP A 46 -2.20 9.69 -14.68
N ARG A 47 -1.19 9.55 -15.53
CA ARG A 47 -0.82 10.59 -16.52
C ARG A 47 -1.70 10.57 -17.76
N GLN A 48 -2.30 9.42 -18.08
CA GLN A 48 -3.16 9.24 -19.24
C GLN A 48 -4.64 9.43 -18.85
N ASP A 49 -5.04 8.89 -17.70
CA ASP A 49 -6.39 9.04 -17.16
C ASP A 49 -6.39 9.60 -15.72
N PRO A 50 -6.65 10.90 -15.54
CA PRO A 50 -6.70 11.54 -14.22
C PRO A 50 -7.79 11.03 -13.26
N GLN A 51 -8.74 10.19 -13.73
CA GLN A 51 -9.72 9.52 -12.88
C GLN A 51 -9.08 8.37 -12.09
N ILE A 52 -7.99 7.78 -12.61
CA ILE A 52 -7.25 6.72 -11.93
C ILE A 52 -6.27 7.37 -10.96
N LYS A 53 -6.40 7.06 -9.68
CA LYS A 53 -5.49 7.49 -8.61
C LYS A 53 -4.53 6.36 -8.23
N ALA A 54 -3.55 6.63 -7.37
CA ALA A 54 -2.66 5.57 -6.86
C ALA A 54 -3.38 4.54 -5.96
N ILE A 55 -4.53 4.92 -5.39
CA ILE A 55 -5.46 4.05 -4.67
C ILE A 55 -6.87 4.37 -5.14
N ASN A 56 -7.68 3.35 -5.41
CA ASN A 56 -9.03 3.49 -5.94
C ASN A 56 -9.99 2.59 -5.16
N MET A 57 -11.27 2.97 -5.10
CA MET A 57 -12.28 2.17 -4.41
C MET A 57 -12.70 0.97 -5.26
N MET A 58 -12.76 -0.20 -4.64
CA MET A 58 -13.25 -1.44 -5.24
C MET A 58 -14.19 -2.16 -4.27
N SER A 59 -14.93 -3.15 -4.79
CA SER A 59 -15.85 -3.95 -3.98
C SER A 59 -15.08 -4.75 -2.93
N ARG A 60 -15.39 -4.54 -1.65
CA ARG A 60 -14.81 -5.32 -0.55
C ARG A 60 -15.09 -6.81 -0.71
N LEU A 61 -16.29 -7.19 -1.14
CA LEU A 61 -16.67 -8.61 -1.26
C LEU A 61 -15.83 -9.37 -2.29
N GLU A 62 -15.35 -8.68 -3.31
CA GLU A 62 -14.52 -9.27 -4.35
C GLU A 62 -13.05 -9.40 -3.93
N HIS A 63 -12.59 -8.56 -2.99
CA HIS A 63 -11.17 -8.41 -2.67
C HIS A 63 -10.79 -8.84 -1.25
N VAL A 64 -11.75 -9.00 -0.33
CA VAL A 64 -11.47 -9.22 1.10
C VAL A 64 -10.59 -10.46 1.36
N GLU A 65 -10.82 -11.57 0.67
CA GLU A 65 -10.04 -12.79 0.92
C GLU A 65 -8.58 -12.63 0.48
N GLU A 66 -8.33 -11.99 -0.66
CA GLU A 66 -6.97 -11.71 -1.13
C GLU A 66 -6.27 -10.69 -0.22
N GLU A 67 -6.95 -9.60 0.11
CA GLU A 67 -6.36 -8.51 0.88
C GLU A 67 -6.14 -8.88 2.35
N LYS A 68 -6.87 -9.87 2.89
CA LYS A 68 -6.61 -10.42 4.22
C LYS A 68 -5.25 -11.12 4.25
N VAL A 69 -4.97 -11.98 3.27
CA VAL A 69 -3.67 -12.68 3.17
C VAL A 69 -2.52 -11.67 2.97
N ASN A 70 -2.74 -10.64 2.15
CA ASN A 70 -1.78 -9.56 1.96
C ASN A 70 -1.52 -8.78 3.26
N TYR A 71 -2.59 -8.45 4.00
CA TYR A 71 -2.51 -7.70 5.25
C TYR A 71 -1.84 -8.49 6.37
N ASP A 72 -2.11 -9.79 6.49
CA ASP A 72 -1.45 -10.66 7.46
C ASP A 72 0.07 -10.69 7.23
N PHE A 73 0.51 -10.87 5.98
CA PHE A 73 1.94 -10.79 5.66
C PHE A 73 2.52 -9.39 5.92
N PHE A 74 1.76 -8.33 5.65
CA PHE A 74 2.21 -6.96 5.91
C PHE A 74 2.47 -6.72 7.40
N LEU A 75 1.65 -7.25 8.29
CA LEU A 75 1.83 -7.13 9.75
C LEU A 75 3.09 -7.87 10.25
N ASP A 76 3.51 -8.92 9.56
CA ASP A 76 4.73 -9.67 9.87
C ASP A 76 6.01 -8.99 9.35
N LEU A 77 5.90 -7.90 8.57
CA LEU A 77 7.08 -7.18 8.10
C LEU A 77 7.82 -6.51 9.26
N PRO A 78 9.17 -6.51 9.25
CA PRO A 78 9.94 -5.87 10.30
C PRO A 78 9.70 -4.35 10.29
N GLU A 79 9.56 -3.77 11.48
CA GLU A 79 9.48 -2.31 11.61
C GLU A 79 10.76 -1.64 11.12
N ILE A 80 10.60 -0.53 10.40
CA ILE A 80 11.73 0.31 10.01
C ILE A 80 12.01 1.30 11.15
N GLU A 81 13.25 1.31 11.63
CA GLU A 81 13.70 2.32 12.60
C GLU A 81 13.43 3.73 12.07
N ARG A 82 12.69 4.55 12.84
CA ARG A 82 12.26 5.90 12.42
C ARG A 82 13.41 6.82 12.02
N SER A 83 14.62 6.63 12.57
CA SER A 83 15.81 7.38 12.16
C SER A 83 16.20 7.16 10.69
N LYS A 84 15.74 6.07 10.07
CA LYS A 84 16.03 5.69 8.68
C LYS A 84 14.98 6.20 7.68
N THR A 85 13.89 6.81 8.12
CA THR A 85 12.81 7.30 7.23
C THR A 85 12.96 8.76 6.80
N GLY A 86 14.04 9.45 7.19
CA GLY A 86 14.38 10.80 6.70
C GLY A 86 13.39 11.91 7.07
N THR A 87 12.44 11.63 7.96
CA THR A 87 11.49 12.62 8.50
C THR A 87 12.18 13.38 9.64
N ASN A 88 12.65 14.59 9.36
CA ASN A 88 12.97 15.59 10.39
C ASN A 88 11.70 16.11 11.06
#